data_AF-A0A4Q5XVT4-F1
#
_entry.id   AF-A0A4Q5XVT4-F1
#
_cell.length_a   1.000
_cell.length_b   1.000
_cell.length_c   1.000
_cell.angle_alpha   90.00
_cell.angle_beta   90.00
_cell.angle_gamma   90.00
#
_symmetry.space_group_name_H-M   'P 1'
#
loop_
_entity.id
_entity.type
_entity.pdbx_description
1 polymer ?
#
loop_
_entity_poly.entity_id
_entity_poly.type
_entity_poly.pdbx_seq_one_letter_code
_entity_poly.pdbx_strand_id
1 'polypeptide(L)'
;GKFRIKQWGRVKIRYQLKQKGISEYSIKKAFKQIEEEEYLRVLDKLAFEKFRSLHGEQYLVRRKKTLDYLAQKGYETDLANKSLGKLIS
;
A
#
# COMPACT_ATOMS: atom_id res chain seq x y z
N GLY A 1 -14.09 1.09 -6.37
CA GLY A 1 -12.97 0.17 -6.69
C GLY A 1 -12.34 -0.40 -5.42
N LYS A 2 -11.58 -1.51 -5.50
CA LYS A 2 -10.92 -2.13 -4.34
C LYS A 2 -9.93 -1.21 -3.62
N PHE A 3 -9.28 -0.30 -4.34
CA PHE A 3 -8.47 0.78 -3.75
C PHE A 3 -9.34 1.71 -2.88
N ARG A 4 -10.37 2.35 -3.42
CA ARG A 4 -11.23 3.26 -2.64
C ARG A 4 -11.96 2.61 -1.45
N ILE A 5 -12.38 1.34 -1.58
CA ILE A 5 -13.19 0.66 -0.55
C ILE A 5 -12.33 -0.10 0.47
N LYS A 6 -11.26 -0.77 0.03
CA LYS A 6 -10.43 -1.65 0.88
C LYS A 6 -9.00 -1.13 1.07
N GLN A 7 -8.66 -0.02 0.40
CA GLN A 7 -7.32 0.59 0.39
C GLN A 7 -6.22 -0.41 0.03
N TRP A 8 -6.52 -1.28 -0.94
CA TRP A 8 -5.54 -2.22 -1.46
C TRP A 8 -4.57 -1.52 -2.39
N GLY A 9 -3.29 -1.87 -2.27
CA GLY A 9 -2.28 -1.46 -3.22
C GLY A 9 -2.40 -2.20 -4.56
N ARG A 10 -1.72 -1.69 -5.58
CA ARG A 10 -1.78 -2.19 -6.96
C ARG A 10 -1.29 -3.63 -7.08
N VAL A 11 -0.34 -4.08 -6.24
CA VAL A 11 0.13 -5.48 -6.26
C VAL A 11 -1.02 -6.44 -5.97
N LYS A 12 -1.78 -6.18 -4.91
CA LYS A 12 -2.92 -7.04 -4.52
C LYS A 12 -4.09 -6.92 -5.47
N ILE A 13 -4.37 -5.72 -5.98
CA ILE A 13 -5.42 -5.54 -6.99
C ILE A 13 -5.06 -6.32 -8.27
N ARG A 14 -3.84 -6.18 -8.77
CA ARG A 14 -3.34 -6.91 -9.95
C ARG A 14 -3.45 -8.41 -9.77
N TYR A 15 -2.98 -8.93 -8.63
CA TYR A 15 -3.07 -10.35 -8.30
C TYR A 15 -4.52 -10.87 -8.36
N GLN A 16 -5.46 -10.14 -7.75
CA GLN A 16 -6.88 -10.50 -7.74
C GLN A 16 -7.55 -10.40 -9.11
N LEU A 17 -7.14 -9.44 -9.96
CA LEU A 17 -7.66 -9.34 -11.32
C LEU A 17 -7.08 -10.45 -12.22
N LYS A 18 -5.80 -10.80 -12.06
CA LYS A 18 -5.18 -11.95 -12.74
C LYS A 18 -5.87 -13.26 -12.41
N GLN A 19 -6.17 -13.51 -11.14
CA GLN A 19 -6.93 -14.70 -10.71
C GLN A 19 -8.32 -14.80 -11.36
N LYS A 20 -8.89 -13.67 -11.78
CA LYS A 20 -10.17 -13.60 -12.49
C LYS A 20 -10.03 -13.69 -14.01
N GLY A 21 -8.84 -14.01 -14.52
CA GLY A 21 -8.57 -14.12 -15.95
C GLY A 21 -8.51 -12.77 -16.69
N ILE A 22 -8.42 -11.65 -15.99
CA ILE A 22 -8.36 -10.33 -16.62
C ILE A 22 -6.96 -10.12 -17.20
N SER A 23 -6.89 -9.74 -18.47
CA SER A 23 -5.63 -9.53 -19.19
C SER A 23 -4.79 -8.40 -18.59
N GLU A 24 -3.47 -8.53 -18.68
CA GLU A 24 -2.52 -7.50 -18.21
C GLU A 24 -2.78 -6.12 -18.84
N TYR A 25 -3.17 -6.09 -20.12
CA TYR A 25 -3.54 -4.86 -20.81
C TYR A 25 -4.71 -4.14 -20.12
N SER A 26 -5.77 -4.89 -19.78
CA SER A 26 -6.96 -4.36 -19.11
C SER A 26 -6.65 -3.89 -17.68
N ILE A 27 -5.80 -4.63 -16.96
CA ILE A 27 -5.33 -4.25 -15.63
C ILE A 27 -4.56 -2.92 -15.68
N LYS A 28 -3.61 -2.78 -16.62
CA LYS A 28 -2.85 -1.53 -16.82
C LYS A 28 -3.78 -0.36 -17.13
N LYS A 29 -4.79 -0.55 -17.99
CA LYS A 29 -5.78 0.48 -18.29
C LYS A 29 -6.60 0.88 -17.06
N ALA A 30 -6.98 -0.07 -16.21
CA ALA A 30 -7.70 0.20 -14.97
C ALA A 30 -6.85 0.98 -13.96
N PHE A 31 -5.54 0.71 -13.89
CA PHE A 31 -4.64 1.45 -12.98
C PHE A 31 -4.39 2.89 -13.39
N LYS A 32 -4.51 3.24 -14.68
CA LYS A 32 -4.44 4.65 -15.13
C LYS A 32 -5.58 5.52 -14.58
N GLN A 33 -6.65 4.92 -14.07
CA GLN A 33 -7.74 5.65 -13.42
C GLN A 33 -7.49 5.93 -11.94
N ILE A 34 -6.38 5.41 -11.38
CA ILE A 34 -5.96 5.69 -10.01
C ILE A 34 -4.92 6.80 -10.09
N GLU A 35 -5.31 8.01 -9.68
CA GLU A 35 -4.39 9.14 -9.56
C GLU A 35 -3.23 8.79 -8.62
N GLU A 36 -2.00 9.06 -9.04
CA GLU A 36 -0.79 8.69 -8.30
C GLU A 36 -0.74 9.42 -6.96
N GLU A 37 -1.12 10.69 -6.92
CA GLU A 37 -1.16 11.53 -5.73
C GLU A 37 -2.18 10.99 -4.72
N GLU A 38 -3.36 10.54 -5.19
CA GLU A 38 -4.34 9.89 -4.33
C GLU A 38 -3.80 8.57 -3.76
N TYR A 39 -3.14 7.77 -4.61
CA TYR A 39 -2.53 6.51 -4.21
C TYR A 39 -1.47 6.68 -3.12
N LEU A 40 -0.54 7.61 -3.32
CA LEU A 40 0.53 7.92 -2.37
C LEU A 40 -0.02 8.51 -1.07
N ARG A 41 -1.03 9.40 -1.14
CA ARG A 41 -1.67 9.96 0.05
C ARG A 41 -2.35 8.90 0.92
N VAL A 42 -3.04 7.94 0.30
CA VAL A 42 -3.65 6.82 1.04
C VAL A 42 -2.59 5.92 1.65
N LEU A 43 -1.50 5.63 0.92
CA LEU A 43 -0.35 4.89 1.45
C LEU A 43 0.28 5.59 2.66
N ASP A 44 0.58 6.89 2.54
CA ASP A 44 1.17 7.69 3.63
C ASP A 44 0.26 7.71 4.86
N LYS A 45 -1.06 7.88 4.67
CA LYS A 45 -2.05 7.79 5.75
C LYS A 45 -2.00 6.43 6.46
N LEU A 46 -2.00 5.34 5.69
CA LEU A 46 -1.96 3.98 6.25
C LEU A 46 -0.65 3.69 7.00
N ALA A 47 0.48 4.14 6.46
CA ALA A 47 1.78 4.01 7.10
C ALA A 47 1.77 4.76 8.44
N PHE A 48 1.29 6.00 8.46
CA PHE A 48 1.19 6.82 9.67
C PHE A 48 0.29 6.18 10.72
N GLU A 49 -0.94 5.81 10.37
CA GLU A 49 -1.90 5.20 11.30
C GLU A 49 -1.33 3.90 11.91
N LYS A 50 -0.76 3.03 11.07
CA LYS A 50 -0.18 1.77 11.54
C LYS A 50 1.03 2.01 12.42
N PHE A 51 1.96 2.87 12.00
CA PHE A 51 3.13 3.20 12.79
C PHE A 51 2.69 3.78 14.13
N ARG A 52 1.81 4.79 14.17
CA ARG A 52 1.28 5.38 15.41
C ARG A 52 0.61 4.37 16.34
N SER A 53 -0.14 3.40 15.81
CA SER A 53 -0.79 2.37 16.63
C SER A 53 0.20 1.48 17.41
N LEU A 54 1.46 1.42 17.00
CA LEU A 54 2.51 0.57 17.55
C LEU A 54 3.49 1.35 18.46
N HIS A 55 3.05 2.44 19.08
CA HIS A 55 3.91 3.34 19.88
C HIS A 55 4.59 2.68 21.09
N GLY A 56 4.04 1.58 21.63
CA GLY A 56 4.65 0.83 22.75
C GLY A 56 5.70 -0.20 22.32
N GLU A 57 5.93 -0.38 21.02
CA GLU A 57 6.87 -1.36 20.49
C GLU A 57 8.26 -0.73 20.29
N GLN A 58 9.31 -1.55 20.37
CA GLN A 58 10.66 -1.11 19.99
C GLN A 58 10.66 -0.60 18.54
N TYR A 59 11.39 0.48 18.28
CA TYR A 59 11.41 1.18 16.99
C TYR A 59 11.60 0.26 15.77
N LEU A 60 12.57 -0.67 15.79
CA LEU A 60 12.81 -1.59 14.68
C LEU A 60 11.63 -2.55 14.45
N VAL A 61 11.02 -3.03 15.54
CA VAL A 61 9.82 -3.89 15.49
C VAL A 61 8.65 -3.10 14.92
N ARG A 62 8.48 -1.85 15.35
CA ARG A 62 7.47 -0.91 14.86
C ARG A 62 7.58 -0.69 13.35
N ARG A 63 8.81 -0.46 12.87
CA ARG A 63 9.12 -0.30 11.44
C ARG A 63 8.76 -1.56 10.66
N LYS A 64 9.23 -2.73 11.10
CA LYS A 64 8.96 -4.03 10.46
C LYS A 64 7.46 -4.32 10.36
N LYS A 65 6.73 -4.25 11.48
CA LYS A 65 5.28 -4.48 11.54
C LYS A 65 4.49 -3.52 10.64
N THR A 66 4.98 -2.30 10.43
CA THR A 66 4.35 -1.32 9.52
C THR A 66 4.56 -1.70 8.06
N LEU A 67 5.78 -2.06 7.67
CA LEU A 67 6.08 -2.52 6.31
C LEU A 67 5.32 -3.81 5.97
N ASP A 68 5.29 -4.78 6.88
CA ASP A 68 4.56 -6.03 6.71
C ASP A 68 3.06 -5.77 6.49
N TYR A 69 2.47 -4.84 7.24
CA TYR A 69 1.08 -4.42 7.08
C TYR A 69 0.80 -3.84 5.68
N LEU A 70 1.66 -2.94 5.21
CA LEU A 70 1.51 -2.31 3.89
C LEU A 70 1.69 -3.34 2.76
N ALA A 71 2.63 -4.28 2.91
CA ALA A 71 2.82 -5.39 1.99
C ALA A 71 1.58 -6.31 1.94
N GLN A 72 1.00 -6.66 3.09
CA GLN A 72 -0.26 -7.45 3.16
C GLN A 72 -1.46 -6.72 2.55
N LYS A 73 -1.48 -5.39 2.62
CA LYS A 73 -2.44 -4.52 1.91
C LYS A 73 -2.15 -4.46 0.40
N GLY A 74 -0.98 -4.88 -0.05
CA GLY A 74 -0.63 -5.00 -1.46
C GLY A 74 0.07 -3.79 -2.06
N TYR A 75 0.67 -2.93 -1.23
CA TYR A 75 1.49 -1.84 -1.71
C TYR A 75 2.88 -2.34 -2.11
N GLU A 76 3.48 -1.67 -3.08
CA GLU A 76 4.84 -1.90 -3.53
C GLU A 76 5.83 -1.66 -2.39
N THR A 77 6.80 -2.57 -2.22
CA THR A 77 7.79 -2.52 -1.15
C THR A 77 8.57 -1.21 -1.14
N ASP A 78 8.97 -0.71 -2.30
CA ASP A 78 9.75 0.53 -2.41
C ASP A 78 8.93 1.76 -1.99
N LEU A 79 7.65 1.81 -2.39
CA LEU A 79 6.75 2.88 -1.98
C LEU A 79 6.44 2.81 -0.48
N ALA A 80 6.22 1.61 0.07
CA ALA A 80 6.01 1.42 1.50
C ALA A 80 7.22 1.87 2.33
N ASN A 81 8.44 1.53 1.89
CA ASN A 81 9.67 1.99 2.52
C ASN A 81 9.83 3.51 2.44
N LYS A 82 9.60 4.11 1.26
CA LYS A 82 9.68 5.56 1.08
C LYS A 82 8.67 6.29 1.98
N SER A 83 7.43 5.81 2.00
CA SER A 83 6.34 6.35 2.81
C SER A 83 6.68 6.33 4.31
N LEU A 84 7.17 5.19 4.81
CA LEU A 84 7.59 5.06 6.20
C LEU A 84 8.83 5.91 6.52
N GLY A 85 9.76 6.05 5.56
CA GLY A 85 10.93 6.92 5.69
C GLY A 85 10.57 8.37 5.99
N LYS A 86 9.55 8.91 5.31
CA LYS A 86 9.04 10.28 5.53
C LYS A 86 8.54 10.55 6.96
N LEU A 87 8.18 9.50 7.70
CA LEU A 87 7.64 9.64 9.06
C LEU A 87 8.73 9.67 10.14
N ILE A 88 9.96 9.32 9.77
CA ILE A 88 11.07 9.05 10.70
C ILE A 88 12.25 9.98 10.40
N SER A 89 12.34 10.51 9.18
CA SER A 89 13.15 11.68 8.85
C SER A 89 12.65 12.91 9.59
#